data_AF-A0AA88REP1-F1
#
_entry.id   AF-A0AA88REP1-F1
#
_cell.length_a   1.000
_cell.length_b   1.000
_cell.length_c   1.000
_cell.angle_alpha   90.00
_cell.angle_beta   90.00
_cell.angle_gamma   90.00
#
_symmetry.space_group_name_H-M   'P 1'
#
loop_
_entity.id
_entity.type
_entity.pdbx_description
1 polymer ?
#
loop_
_entity_poly.entity_id
_entity_poly.type
_entity_poly.pdbx_seq_one_letter_code
_entity_poly.pdbx_strand_id
1 'polypeptide(L)' 'MGGFLSGLRACLTKRLRRGAATVGEDAGDDDSGSDLFFELRSLEIATNFFSDLNQLGHGGFGPVYK' A
#
# COMPACT_ATOMS: atom_id res chain seq x y z
N MET A 1 0.52 37.21 -25.81
CA MET A 1 0.71 36.62 -24.47
C MET A 1 -0.63 36.14 -23.95
N GLY A 2 -0.75 34.88 -23.51
CA GLY A 2 -1.91 34.39 -22.76
C GLY A 2 -2.58 33.15 -23.37
N GLY A 3 -2.35 31.98 -22.77
CA GLY A 3 -3.05 30.74 -23.14
C GLY A 3 -2.73 29.48 -22.33
N PHE A 4 -2.15 29.58 -21.12
CA PHE A 4 -1.59 28.44 -20.40
C PHE A 4 -2.44 27.87 -19.23
N LEU A 5 -3.75 28.13 -19.13
CA LEU A 5 -4.51 27.79 -17.90
C LEU A 5 -5.87 27.10 -18.08
N SER A 6 -6.21 26.56 -19.26
CA SER A 6 -7.51 25.88 -19.46
C SER A 6 -7.53 24.41 -19.02
N GLY A 7 -6.38 23.74 -18.90
CA GLY A 7 -6.31 22.30 -18.60
C GLY A 7 -6.55 21.92 -17.13
N LEU A 8 -6.43 22.87 -16.19
CA LEU A 8 -6.49 22.55 -14.75
C LEU A 8 -7.89 22.61 -14.13
N ARG A 9 -8.92 23.06 -14.87
CA ARG A 9 -10.27 23.25 -14.29
C ARG A 9 -11.19 22.04 -14.47
N ALA A 10 -10.88 21.10 -15.36
CA ALA A 10 -11.70 19.90 -15.59
C ALA A 10 -11.58 18.84 -14.46
N CYS A 11 -10.53 18.91 -13.63
CA CYS A 11 -10.30 17.93 -12.56
C CYS A 11 -10.78 18.38 -11.18
N LEU A 12 -11.01 19.68 -10.95
CA LEU A 12 -11.30 20.19 -9.60
C LEU A 12 -12.80 20.13 -9.25
N THR A 13 -13.70 20.18 -10.24
CA THR A 13 -15.16 20.08 -10.03
C THR A 13 -15.63 18.67 -9.67
N LYS A 14 -14.84 17.64 -9.99
CA LYS A 14 -15.13 16.24 -9.64
C LYS A 14 -14.81 15.88 -8.19
N ARG A 15 -14.08 16.74 -7.47
CA ARG A 15 -13.67 16.47 -6.08
C ARG A 15 -14.61 17.04 -5.00
N LEU A 16 -15.53 17.96 -5.34
CA LEU A 16 -16.42 18.60 -4.35
C LEU A 16 -17.83 18.01 -4.25
N ARG A 17 -18.17 16.96 -5.02
CA ARG A 17 -19.50 16.31 -5.01
C ARG A 17 -19.55 14.90 -4.41
N ARG A 18 -18.46 14.40 -3.81
CA ARG A 18 -18.43 13.11 -3.10
C ARG A 18 -18.26 13.26 -1.58
N GLY A 19 -18.81 14.35 -1.02
CA GLY A 19 -19.00 14.49 0.42
C GLY A 19 -20.48 14.45 0.75
N ALA A 20 -21.02 13.27 1.05
CA ALA A 20 -22.34 13.11 1.66
C ALA A 20 -22.47 11.71 2.31
N ALA A 21 -22.33 11.70 3.64
CA ALA A 21 -22.88 10.73 4.62
C ALA A 21 -22.39 9.26 4.53
N THR A 22 -22.03 8.53 5.59
CA THR A 22 -22.35 8.60 7.03
C THR A 22 -21.15 8.12 7.85
N VAL A 23 -20.83 8.81 8.94
CA VAL A 23 -20.02 8.28 10.04
C VAL A 23 -20.84 7.16 10.69
N GLY A 24 -20.40 5.92 10.51
CA GLY A 24 -20.74 4.82 11.40
C GLY A 24 -19.61 4.66 12.39
N GLU A 25 -19.93 4.69 13.68
CA GLU A 25 -19.01 4.37 14.75
C GLU A 25 -18.87 2.85 14.81
N ASP A 26 -17.79 2.32 14.24
CA ASP A 26 -17.34 0.94 14.48
C ASP A 26 -16.13 1.00 15.40
N ALA A 27 -16.35 0.76 16.69
CA ALA A 27 -15.29 0.57 17.65
C ALA A 27 -14.96 -0.94 17.72
N GLY A 28 -14.43 -1.46 16.62
CA GLY A 28 -13.56 -2.63 16.65
C GLY A 28 -12.15 -2.13 16.96
N ASP A 29 -11.68 -2.39 18.18
CA ASP A 29 -10.25 -2.34 18.50
C ASP A 29 -9.60 -3.54 17.79
N ASP A 30 -9.44 -3.41 16.48
CA ASP A 30 -8.73 -4.37 15.65
C ASP A 30 -7.25 -3.99 15.74
N ASP A 31 -6.51 -4.74 16.54
CA ASP A 31 -5.04 -4.80 16.63
C ASP A 31 -4.41 -5.28 15.30
N SER A 32 -4.85 -4.65 14.21
CA SER A 32 -4.47 -4.85 12.80
C SER A 32 -3.00 -4.55 12.50
N GLY A 33 -2.21 -4.22 13.53
CA GLY A 33 -0.77 -4.09 13.47
C GLY A 33 -0.04 -5.41 13.73
N SER A 34 -0.55 -6.28 14.62
CA SER A 34 0.16 -7.50 15.03
C SER A 34 0.20 -8.58 13.94
N ASP A 35 -0.83 -8.65 13.08
CA ASP A 35 -0.94 -9.61 11.98
C ASP A 35 0.13 -9.44 10.89
N LEU A 36 0.77 -8.27 10.80
CA LEU A 36 1.85 -8.00 9.83
C LEU A 36 3.25 -8.28 10.39
N PHE A 37 3.37 -8.62 11.68
CA PHE A 37 4.65 -8.99 12.29
C PHE A 37 4.82 -10.51 12.29
N PHE A 38 5.90 -10.96 11.65
CA PHE A 38 6.31 -12.36 11.67
C PHE A 38 7.59 -12.52 12.46
N GLU A 39 7.71 -13.61 13.21
CA GLU A 39 8.99 -14.01 13.79
C GLU A 39 9.99 -14.26 12.64
N LEU A 40 11.22 -13.77 12.80
CA LEU A 40 12.28 -13.95 11.79
C LEU A 40 12.46 -15.43 11.42
N ARG A 41 12.38 -16.32 12.40
CA ARG A 41 12.48 -17.78 12.20
C ARG A 41 11.42 -18.32 11.24
N SER A 42 10.21 -17.78 11.29
CA SER A 42 9.13 -18.16 10.36
C SER A 42 9.45 -17.76 8.93
N LEU A 43 10.00 -16.54 8.74
CA LEU A 43 10.45 -16.06 7.43
C LEU A 43 11.64 -16.89 6.90
N GLU A 44 12.59 -17.25 7.75
CA GLU A 44 13.72 -18.12 7.40
C GLU A 44 13.22 -19.49 6.93
N ILE A 45 12.30 -20.12 7.66
CA ILE A 45 11.78 -21.43 7.26
C ILE A 45 11.00 -21.32 5.94
N ALA A 46 10.14 -20.32 5.79
CA ALA A 46 9.33 -20.13 4.58
C ALA A 46 10.20 -19.91 3.33
N THR A 47 11.26 -19.12 3.47
CA THR A 47 12.17 -18.79 2.35
C THR A 47 13.29 -19.81 2.16
N ASN A 48 13.33 -20.90 2.94
CA ASN A 48 14.46 -21.83 3.01
C ASN A 48 15.79 -21.09 3.26
N PHE A 49 15.86 -20.37 4.37
CA PHE A 49 16.97 -19.53 4.81
C PHE A 49 17.41 -18.51 3.76
N PHE A 50 16.44 -17.85 3.10
CA PHE A 50 16.70 -16.88 2.02
C PHE A 50 17.59 -17.45 0.90
N SER A 51 17.40 -18.74 0.56
CA SER A 51 18.13 -19.41 -0.51
C SER A 51 17.87 -18.76 -1.87
N ASP A 52 18.90 -18.67 -2.70
CA ASP A 52 18.79 -18.15 -4.08
C ASP A 52 17.78 -18.93 -4.93
N LEU A 53 17.52 -20.21 -4.62
CA LEU A 53 16.49 -21.02 -5.29
C LEU A 53 15.07 -20.47 -5.09
N ASN A 54 14.84 -19.69 -4.03
CA ASN A 54 13.58 -19.06 -3.72
C ASN A 54 13.56 -17.57 -4.05
N GLN A 55 14.64 -17.00 -4.59
CA GLN A 55 14.65 -15.61 -5.05
C GLN A 55 13.75 -15.45 -6.28
N LEU A 56 12.79 -14.53 -6.19
CA LEU A 56 11.90 -14.14 -7.26
C LEU A 56 12.51 -13.04 -8.14
N GLY A 57 13.37 -12.20 -7.56
CA GLY A 57 14.08 -11.14 -8.28
C GLY A 57 14.80 -10.15 -7.37
N HIS A 58 15.44 -9.16 -7.98
CA HIS A 58 16.16 -8.08 -7.29
C HIS A 58 15.94 -6.74 -8.01
N GLY A 59 15.78 -5.64 -7.26
CA GLY A 59 15.59 -4.30 -7.82
C GLY A 59 15.79 -3.19 -6.79
N GLY A 60 15.15 -2.04 -6.98
CA GLY A 60 15.30 -0.86 -6.09
C GLY A 60 14.84 -1.09 -4.64
N PHE A 61 14.13 -2.19 -4.37
CA PHE A 61 13.69 -2.61 -3.04
C PHE A 61 14.56 -3.72 -2.42
N GLY A 62 15.59 -4.19 -3.14
CA GLY A 62 16.41 -5.34 -2.75
C GLY A 62 15.90 -6.68 -3.31
N PRO A 63 16.40 -7.81 -2.79
CA PRO A 63 15.97 -9.14 -3.21
C PRO A 63 14.58 -9.50 -2.66
N VAL A 64 13.79 -10.19 -3.47
CA VAL A 64 12.45 -10.68 -3.11
C VAL A 64 12.47 -12.20 -3.14
N TYR A 65 11.92 -12.84 -2.10
CA TYR A 65 11.85 -14.30 -1.98
C TYR A 65 10.39 -14.76 -1.95
N LYS A 66 10.13 -15.98 -2.43
CA LYS A 66 8.80 -16.64 -2.34
C LYS A 66 8.64 -17.39 -1.03
#